data_AF-A0A2A2H8N8-F1
#
_entry.id   AF-A0A2A2H8N8-F1
#
_cell.length_a   1.000
_cell.length_b   1.000
_cell.length_c   1.000
_cell.angle_alpha   90.00
_cell.angle_beta   90.00
_cell.angle_gamma   90.00
#
_symmetry.space_group_name_H-M   'P 1'
#
loop_
_entity.id
_entity.type
_entity.pdbx_description
1 polymer ?
#
loop_
_entity_poly.entity_id
_entity_poly.type
_entity_poly.pdbx_seq_one_letter_code
_entity_poly.pdbx_strand_id
1 'polypeptide(L)'
;MVDAEFYEKLIEISNFMEEKGDGISYIRNEADYYTIGTRKYSEEIAKYLDENVEKWEGSEDYINENKKKGKRSETAKRIGYIWKIPLTAAK
;
A
#
# COMPACT_ATOMS: atom_id res chain seq x y z
N MET A 1 21.90 2.64 -3.37
CA MET A 1 20.98 2.83 -4.52
C MET A 1 19.90 1.81 -4.33
N VAL A 2 18.64 2.22 -4.30
CA VAL A 2 17.53 1.27 -4.33
C VAL A 2 17.54 0.69 -5.74
N ASP A 3 17.54 -0.64 -5.83
CA ASP A 3 17.72 -1.33 -7.11
C ASP A 3 16.60 -0.96 -8.08
N ALA A 4 16.91 -0.74 -9.36
CA ALA A 4 15.89 -0.36 -10.35
C ALA A 4 14.81 -1.46 -10.47
N GLU A 5 15.25 -2.72 -10.36
CA GLU A 5 14.41 -3.91 -10.32
C GLU A 5 13.45 -3.90 -9.12
N PHE A 6 13.87 -3.32 -7.98
CA PHE A 6 13.01 -3.17 -6.80
C PHE A 6 11.85 -2.21 -7.07
N TYR A 7 12.13 -1.11 -7.76
CA TYR A 7 11.11 -0.10 -8.05
C TYR A 7 10.07 -0.62 -9.05
N GLU A 8 10.49 -1.43 -10.02
CA GLU A 8 9.57 -2.14 -10.92
C GLU A 8 8.66 -3.11 -10.14
N LYS A 9 9.22 -3.92 -9.24
CA LYS A 9 8.42 -4.78 -8.35
C LYS A 9 7.42 -3.98 -7.51
N LEU A 10 7.81 -2.83 -6.95
CA LEU A 10 6.88 -1.97 -6.20
C LEU A 10 5.73 -1.45 -7.06
N ILE A 11 5.99 -1.12 -8.32
CA ILE A 11 4.96 -0.69 -9.28
C ILE A 11 4.00 -1.85 -9.57
N GLU A 12 4.52 -3.06 -9.77
CA GLU A 12 3.69 -4.26 -9.93
C GLU A 12 2.84 -4.55 -8.69
N ILE A 13 3.45 -4.51 -7.50
CA ILE A 13 2.75 -4.67 -6.22
C ILE A 13 1.66 -3.61 -6.09
N SER A 14 1.94 -2.36 -6.45
CA SER A 14 0.94 -1.28 -6.38
C SER A 14 -0.22 -1.55 -7.33
N ASN A 15 0.04 -1.93 -8.58
CA ASN A 15 -1.02 -2.28 -9.53
C ASN A 15 -1.87 -3.47 -9.03
N PHE A 16 -1.23 -4.51 -8.50
CA PHE A 16 -1.92 -5.67 -7.94
C PHE A 16 -2.79 -5.28 -6.73
N MET A 17 -2.25 -4.46 -5.83
CA MET A 17 -2.97 -3.95 -4.67
C MET A 17 -4.11 -3.00 -5.04
N GLU A 18 -3.98 -2.22 -6.12
CA GLU A 18 -5.05 -1.36 -6.61
C GLU A 18 -6.22 -2.21 -7.10
N GLU A 19 -5.94 -3.24 -7.89
CA GLU A 19 -6.96 -4.13 -8.45
C GLU A 19 -7.64 -4.98 -7.36
N LYS A 20 -6.85 -5.59 -6.47
CA LYS A 20 -7.35 -6.51 -5.43
C LYS A 20 -7.84 -5.81 -4.17
N GLY A 21 -7.30 -4.64 -3.87
CA GLY A 21 -7.56 -3.87 -2.64
C GLY A 21 -8.74 -2.91 -2.71
N ASP A 22 -9.52 -2.96 -3.81
CA ASP A 22 -10.63 -2.02 -4.09
C ASP A 22 -10.13 -0.57 -4.21
N GLY A 23 -8.94 -0.42 -4.80
CA GLY A 23 -8.22 0.83 -4.94
C GLY A 23 -7.22 1.12 -3.81
N ILE A 24 -6.18 1.87 -4.17
CA ILE A 24 -5.22 2.39 -3.21
C ILE A 24 -5.73 3.72 -2.63
N SER A 25 -5.89 3.75 -1.32
CA SER A 25 -6.29 4.95 -0.58
C SER A 25 -5.11 5.78 -0.09
N TYR A 26 -3.91 5.20 0.00
CA TYR A 26 -2.72 5.86 0.52
C TYR A 26 -1.45 5.26 -0.08
N ILE A 27 -0.48 6.08 -0.46
CA ILE A 27 0.85 5.62 -0.86
C ILE A 27 1.86 6.57 -0.24
N ARG A 28 2.87 6.01 0.41
CA ARG A 28 4.02 6.76 0.91
C ARG A 28 5.30 6.01 0.57
N ASN A 29 6.13 6.65 -0.24
CA ASN A 29 7.48 6.19 -0.52
C ASN A 29 8.42 6.89 0.48
N GLU A 30 8.96 6.13 1.45
CA GLU A 30 10.00 6.57 2.36
C GLU A 30 11.33 5.94 1.94
N ALA A 31 12.45 6.52 2.41
CA ALA A 31 13.79 6.07 2.03
C ALA A 31 14.11 4.62 2.45
N ASP A 32 13.42 4.11 3.47
CA ASP A 32 13.60 2.77 4.01
C ASP A 32 12.38 1.86 3.77
N TYR A 33 11.19 2.44 3.56
CA TYR A 33 9.93 1.71 3.51
C TYR A 33 9.01 2.24 2.43
N TYR A 34 8.36 1.33 1.70
CA TYR A 34 7.24 1.61 0.83
C TYR A 34 5.94 1.23 1.54
N THR A 35 5.10 2.22 1.80
CA THR A 35 3.85 2.04 2.53
C THR A 35 2.67 2.23 1.59
N ILE A 36 1.85 1.20 1.40
CA ILE A 36 0.64 1.24 0.58
C ILE A 36 -0.56 1.04 1.50
N GLY A 37 -1.59 1.87 1.39
CA GLY A 37 -2.84 1.74 2.11
C GLY A 37 -3.97 1.38 1.16
N THR A 38 -4.58 0.20 1.32
CA THR A 38 -5.73 -0.24 0.53
C THR A 38 -7.04 -0.01 1.29
N ARG A 39 -8.15 0.12 0.56
CA ARG A 39 -9.48 0.29 1.17
C ARG A 39 -9.99 -0.97 1.84
N LYS A 40 -9.64 -2.14 1.30
CA LYS A 40 -9.98 -3.45 1.86
C LYS A 40 -8.74 -4.29 2.05
N TYR A 41 -8.83 -5.19 3.02
CA TYR A 41 -7.90 -6.30 3.14
C TYR A 41 -8.18 -7.30 2.04
N SER A 42 -7.12 -7.79 1.43
CA SER A 42 -7.19 -8.92 0.52
C SER A 42 -6.11 -9.91 0.91
N GLU A 43 -6.52 -11.14 1.19
CA GLU A 43 -5.60 -12.25 1.45
C GLU A 43 -4.71 -12.54 0.25
N GLU A 44 -5.16 -12.22 -0.97
CA GLU A 44 -4.36 -12.33 -2.18
C GLU A 44 -3.17 -11.37 -2.16
N ILE A 45 -3.34 -10.15 -1.63
CA ILE A 45 -2.25 -9.18 -1.46
C ILE A 45 -1.23 -9.71 -0.47
N ALA A 46 -1.69 -10.24 0.67
CA ALA A 46 -0.80 -10.82 1.67
C ALA A 46 0.02 -11.98 1.09
N LYS A 47 -0.60 -12.90 0.34
CA LYS A 47 0.10 -14.00 -0.34
C LYS A 47 1.09 -13.50 -1.38
N TYR A 48 0.67 -12.55 -2.21
CA TYR A 48 1.54 -11.98 -3.24
C TYR A 48 2.77 -11.31 -2.62
N LEU A 49 2.60 -10.58 -1.52
CA LEU A 49 3.71 -10.00 -0.77
C LEU A 49 4.59 -11.07 -0.13
N ASP A 50 4.03 -12.14 0.43
CA ASP A 50 4.81 -13.26 1.01
C ASP A 50 5.68 -13.98 -0.03
N GLU A 51 5.19 -14.09 -1.26
CA GLU A 51 5.92 -14.71 -2.37
C GLU A 51 6.98 -13.78 -2.99
N ASN A 52 6.69 -12.47 -3.07
CA ASN A 52 7.54 -11.50 -3.78
C ASN A 52 8.46 -10.67 -2.88
N VAL A 53 8.17 -10.61 -1.58
CA VAL A 53 8.88 -9.79 -0.60
C VAL A 53 9.27 -10.65 0.61
N GLU A 54 10.54 -10.63 1.01
CA GLU A 54 11.01 -11.39 2.18
C GLU A 54 10.37 -10.94 3.49
N LYS A 55 10.05 -9.65 3.61
CA LYS A 55 9.46 -9.07 4.81
C LYS A 55 8.46 -8.00 4.41
N TRP A 56 7.28 -8.05 5.00
CA TRP A 56 6.31 -6.98 4.93
C TRP A 56 5.51 -6.96 6.23
N GLU A 57 4.94 -5.80 6.56
CA GLU A 57 4.10 -5.61 7.74
C GLU A 57 2.72 -5.12 7.32
N GLY A 58 1.69 -5.89 7.66
CA GLY A 58 0.29 -5.51 7.52
C GLY A 58 -0.23 -4.89 8.80
N SER A 59 -0.92 -3.76 8.70
CA SER A 59 -1.60 -3.14 9.85
C SER A 59 -2.89 -2.48 9.45
N GLU A 60 -3.92 -2.62 10.28
CA GLU A 60 -5.17 -1.88 10.16
C GLU A 60 -4.97 -0.47 10.72
N ASP A 61 -5.17 0.55 9.89
CA ASP A 61 -5.03 1.94 10.31
C ASP A 61 -6.19 2.80 9.80
N TYR A 62 -6.38 3.96 10.42
CA TYR A 62 -7.39 4.91 10.01
C TYR A 62 -6.85 5.78 8.88
N ILE A 63 -7.09 5.35 7.65
CA ILE A 63 -6.75 6.12 6.47
C ILE A 63 -7.73 7.30 6.33
N ASN A 64 -7.18 8.50 6.26
CA ASN A 64 -7.95 9.70 5.98
C ASN A 64 -8.26 9.76 4.48
N GLU A 65 -9.47 9.39 4.09
CA GLU A 65 -9.94 9.56 2.72
C GLU A 65 -10.49 10.99 2.58
N ASN A 66 -9.81 11.83 1.81
CA ASN A 66 -10.30 13.18 1.51
C ASN A 66 -11.44 13.08 0.50
N LYS A 67 -12.68 13.06 0.97
CA LYS A 67 -13.86 13.14 0.09
C LYS A 67 -14.18 14.60 -0.16
N LYS A 68 -14.04 15.04 -1.41
CA LYS A 68 -14.62 16.30 -1.87
C LYS A 68 -16.12 16.12 -2.07
N LYS A 69 -16.93 16.73 -1.21
CA LYS A 69 -18.38 16.90 -1.42
C LYS A 69 -18.68 18.40 -1.48
N GLY A 70 -18.63 18.96 -2.70
CA GLY A 70 -18.84 20.39 -2.92
C GLY A 70 -17.66 21.28 -2.48
N LYS A 71 -17.94 22.47 -1.92
CA LYS A 71 -16.93 23.47 -1.48
C LYS A 71 -16.25 23.14 -0.13
N ARG A 72 -16.61 22.05 0.53
CA ARG A 72 -15.99 21.60 1.79
C ARG A 72 -15.29 20.25 1.57
N SER A 73 -14.04 20.18 1.98
CA SER A 73 -13.30 18.93 2.05
C SER A 73 -13.58 18.33 3.43
N GLU A 74 -14.32 17.23 3.48
CA GLU A 74 -14.50 16.48 4.72
C GLU A 74 -13.50 15.32 4.72
N THR A 75 -12.66 15.29 5.75
CA THR A 75 -11.72 14.19 5.96
C THR A 75 -12.46 13.04 6.62
N ALA A 76 -12.87 12.06 5.82
CA ALA A 76 -13.53 10.86 6.33
C ALA A 76 -12.46 9.86 6.77
N LYS A 77 -12.35 9.62 8.08
CA LYS A 77 -11.54 8.51 8.61
C LYS A 77 -12.22 7.20 8.24
N ARG A 78 -11.58 6.39 7.41
CA ARG A 78 -12.01 5.02 7.12
C ARG A 78 -10.93 4.07 7.60
N ILE A 79 -11.37 2.93 8.13
CA ILE A 79 -10.47 1.82 8.40
C ILE A 79 -9.97 1.35 7.04
N GLY A 80 -8.66 1.28 6.86
CA GLY A 80 -8.04 0.66 5.72
C GLY A 80 -6.78 -0.07 6.13
N TYR A 81 -6.19 -0.78 5.18
CA TYR A 81 -5.12 -1.72 5.45
C TYR A 81 -3.82 -1.15 4.91
N ILE A 82 -2.88 -0.94 5.81
CA ILE A 82 -1.53 -0.47 5.52
C ILE A 82 -0.62 -1.68 5.34
N TRP A 83 0.13 -1.66 4.25
CA TRP A 83 1.13 -2.63 3.85
C TRP A 83 2.47 -1.91 3.80
N LYS A 84 3.35 -2.19 4.76
CA LYS A 84 4.71 -1.66 4.83
C LYS A 84 5.69 -2.67 4.27
N ILE A 85 6.40 -2.26 3.23
CA ILE A 85 7.35 -3.08 2.48
C ILE A 85 8.73 -2.43 2.66
N PRO A 86 9.66 -3.03 3.41
CA PRO A 86 11.02 -2.52 3.52
C PRO A 86 11.69 -2.56 2.14
N LEU A 87 12.34 -1.47 1.75
CA LEU A 87 13.07 -1.39 0.48
C LEU A 87 14.29 -2.33 0.43
N THR A 88 14.67 -2.89 1.57
CA THR A 88 15.79 -3.83 1.75
C THR A 88 15.37 -5.30 1.75
N ALA A 89 14.07 -5.60 1.57
CA ALA A 89 13.50 -6.94 1.74
C ALA A 89 13.04 -7.58 0.42
N ALA A 90 13.52 -7.16 -0.75
CA ALA A 90 13.22 -7.88 -1.99
C ALA A 90 14.02 -9.18 -2.04
N LYS A 91 13.30 -10.24 -2.39
CA LYS A 91 13.84 -11.55 -2.72
C LYS A 91 14.20 -11.64 -4.20
#